data_AF-A0A164DXW7-F1
#
_entry.id   AF-A0A164DXW7-F1
#
_cell.length_a   1.000
_cell.length_b   1.000
_cell.length_c   1.000
_cell.angle_alpha   90.00
_cell.angle_beta   90.00
_cell.angle_gamma   90.00
#
_symmetry.space_group_name_H-M   'P 1'
#
loop_
_entity.id
_entity.type
_entity.pdbx_description
1 polymer ?
#
loop_
_entity_poly.entity_id
_entity_poly.type
_entity_poly.pdbx_seq_one_letter_code
_entity_poly.pdbx_strand_id
1 'polypeptide(L)' 'KDNHNKKVKKIVREQDAGDATFTWGEAEQKAFETLRECLITPPVIAFPDLDKEFLIFTDASNYGIGAVLSQIKDG' A
#
# COMPACT_ATOMS: atom_id res chain seq x y z
N LYS A 1 -28.14 -7.39 -26.07
CA LYS A 1 -26.75 -7.81 -25.80
C LYS A 1 -25.94 -6.62 -26.31
N ASP A 2 -25.42 -5.70 -25.48
CA ASP A 2 -24.08 -5.81 -24.87
C ASP A 2 -23.90 -4.81 -23.72
N ASN A 3 -24.69 -4.96 -22.65
CA ASN A 3 -24.64 -4.07 -21.47
C ASN A 3 -23.66 -4.54 -20.37
N HIS A 4 -22.79 -5.52 -20.63
CA HIS A 4 -21.89 -6.10 -19.63
C HIS A 4 -20.49 -5.47 -19.57
N ASN A 5 -20.07 -4.66 -20.55
CA ASN A 5 -18.72 -4.10 -20.59
C ASN A 5 -18.55 -2.68 -20.03
N LYS A 6 -19.61 -2.05 -19.52
CA LYS A 6 -19.52 -0.68 -18.96
C LYS A 6 -19.09 -0.64 -17.50
N LYS A 7 -19.27 -1.74 -16.72
CA LYS A 7 -18.94 -1.75 -15.28
C LYS A 7 -17.46 -2.00 -14.97
N VAL A 8 -16.72 -2.66 -15.85
CA VAL A 8 -15.31 -3.04 -15.58
C VAL A 8 -14.35 -1.85 -15.74
N LYS A 9 -14.73 -0.80 -16.48
CA LYS A 9 -13.86 0.36 -16.74
C LYS A 9 -13.73 1.35 -15.58
N LYS A 10 -14.53 1.23 -14.52
CA LYS A 10 -14.59 2.24 -13.44
C LYS A 10 -13.58 2.01 -12.31
N ILE A 11 -12.94 0.84 -12.24
CA ILE A 11 -12.07 0.47 -11.12
C ILE A 11 -10.64 1.06 -11.24
N VAL A 12 -10.28 1.63 -12.40
CA VAL A 12 -8.97 2.26 -12.61
C VAL A 12 -9.18 3.65 -13.19
N ARG A 13 -9.30 4.66 -12.31
CA ARG A 13 -8.93 6.08 -12.53
C ARG A 13 -9.45 6.91 -11.36
N GLU A 14 -8.55 7.24 -10.46
CA GLU A 14 -8.55 8.57 -9.86
C GLU A 14 -7.13 9.09 -10.05
N GLN A 15 -6.99 9.98 -11.04
CA GLN A 15 -5.83 10.82 -11.24
C GLN A 15 -6.37 12.12 -11.81
N ASP A 16 -6.91 12.95 -10.92
CA ASP A 16 -7.35 14.30 -11.25
C ASP A 16 -6.11 15.19 -11.45
N ALA A 17 -5.53 15.11 -12.63
CA ALA A 17 -4.68 16.15 -13.21
C ALA A 17 -5.03 16.20 -14.71
N GLY A 18 -5.64 17.30 -15.13
CA GLY A 18 -6.37 17.44 -16.40
C GLY A 18 -5.68 16.85 -17.63
N ASP A 19 -6.47 16.20 -18.48
CA ASP A 19 -6.21 15.69 -19.84
C ASP A 19 -4.86 15.01 -20.16
N ALA A 20 -4.01 14.72 -19.16
CA ALA A 20 -2.78 13.99 -19.34
C ALA A 20 -3.04 12.49 -19.32
N THR A 21 -2.78 11.81 -20.43
CA THR A 21 -2.81 10.35 -20.49
C THR A 21 -1.62 9.77 -19.74
N PHE A 22 -1.88 9.14 -18.60
CA PHE A 22 -0.87 8.36 -17.88
C PHE A 22 -0.39 7.19 -18.76
N THR A 23 0.92 7.11 -18.97
CA THR A 23 1.56 6.05 -19.77
C THR A 23 2.35 5.14 -18.84
N TRP A 24 2.08 3.84 -18.92
CA TRP A 24 2.80 2.81 -18.17
C TRP A 24 3.90 2.22 -19.04
N GLY A 25 5.15 2.53 -18.73
CA GLY A 25 6.33 2.04 -19.41
C GLY A 25 7.17 1.10 -18.54
N GLU A 26 8.40 0.88 -18.97
CA GLU A 26 9.35 0.00 -18.29
C GLU A 26 9.75 0.52 -16.91
N ALA A 27 9.91 1.84 -16.78
CA ALA A 27 10.29 2.47 -15.51
C ALA A 27 9.19 2.31 -14.45
N GLU A 28 7.92 2.52 -14.84
CA GLU A 28 6.76 2.33 -13.97
C GLU A 28 6.60 0.87 -13.58
N GLN A 29 6.77 -0.05 -14.54
CA GLN A 29 6.72 -1.49 -14.27
C GLN A 29 7.79 -1.92 -13.27
N LYS A 30 9.04 -1.48 -13.47
CA LYS A 30 10.15 -1.80 -12.57
C LYS A 30 9.93 -1.23 -11.16
N ALA A 31 9.45 0.00 -11.05
CA ALA A 31 9.14 0.61 -9.76
C ALA A 31 8.02 -0.15 -9.03
N PHE A 32 6.97 -0.53 -9.76
CA PHE A 32 5.87 -1.33 -9.21
C PHE A 32 6.33 -2.71 -8.74
N GLU A 33 7.13 -3.41 -9.55
CA GLU A 33 7.68 -4.72 -9.19
C GLU A 33 8.56 -4.63 -7.95
N THR A 34 9.43 -3.62 -7.88
CA THR A 34 10.27 -3.38 -6.69
C THR A 34 9.42 -3.17 -5.45
N LEU A 35 8.40 -2.30 -5.52
CA LEU A 35 7.50 -2.05 -4.40
C LEU A 35 6.75 -3.33 -4.01
N ARG A 36 6.24 -4.07 -5.00
CA ARG A 36 5.55 -5.34 -4.78
C ARG A 36 6.46 -6.32 -4.04
N GLU A 37 7.69 -6.51 -4.51
CA GLU A 37 8.67 -7.39 -3.88
C GLU A 37 8.95 -6.99 -2.44
N CYS A 38 9.14 -5.70 -2.16
CA CYS A 38 9.32 -5.22 -0.79
C CYS A 38 8.10 -5.48 0.10
N LEU A 39 6.88 -5.38 -0.43
CA LEU A 39 5.64 -5.58 0.32
C LEU A 39 5.28 -7.05 0.55
N ILE A 40 5.56 -7.92 -0.43
CA ILE A 40 5.25 -9.37 -0.32
C ILE A 40 6.35 -10.14 0.40
N THR A 41 7.55 -9.57 0.50
CA THR A 41 8.63 -10.15 1.31
C THR A 41 8.25 -9.97 2.78
N PRO A 42 8.01 -11.05 3.54
CA PRO A 42 7.62 -10.93 4.93
C PRO A 42 8.71 -10.19 5.69
N PRO A 43 8.41 -9.09 6.42
CA PRO A 43 9.36 -8.58 7.39
C PRO A 43 9.63 -9.68 8.43
N VAL A 44 10.85 -9.74 8.95
CA VAL A 44 11.18 -10.63 10.07
C VAL A 44 10.47 -10.09 11.31
N ILE A 45 9.22 -10.52 11.52
CA ILE A 45 8.45 -10.19 12.70
C ILE A 45 9.00 -11.05 13.84
N ALA A 46 10.01 -10.56 14.56
CA ALA A 46 10.44 -11.27 15.76
C ALA A 46 9.34 -11.19 16.83
N PHE A 47 9.24 -12.26 17.63
CA PHE A 47 8.21 -12.43 18.65
C PHE A 47 8.09 -11.22 19.57
N PRO A 48 6.86 -10.87 20.01
CA PRO A 48 6.65 -9.80 20.96
C PRO A 48 7.26 -10.17 22.32
N ASP A 49 7.90 -9.19 22.95
CA ASP A 49 8.43 -9.31 24.30
C ASP A 49 7.46 -8.61 25.25
N LEU A 50 6.74 -9.37 26.08
CA LEU A 50 5.70 -8.80 26.94
C LEU A 50 6.25 -7.99 28.12
N ASP A 51 7.56 -8.11 28.41
CA ASP A 51 8.23 -7.36 29.47
C ASP A 51 8.75 -6.00 28.96
N LYS A 52 8.64 -5.72 27.65
CA LYS A 52 9.06 -4.47 27.02
C LYS A 52 7.89 -3.57 26.64
N GLU A 53 8.15 -2.27 26.60
CA GLU A 53 7.16 -1.29 26.17
C GLU A 53 6.73 -1.49 24.72
N PHE A 54 5.44 -1.30 24.48
CA PHE A 54 4.86 -1.25 23.15
C PHE A 54 4.70 0.19 22.72
N LEU A 55 5.13 0.48 21.49
CA LEU A 55 4.95 1.77 20.82
C LEU A 55 3.82 1.64 19.81
N ILE A 56 2.86 2.54 19.87
CA ILE A 56 1.75 2.61 18.91
C ILE A 56 1.89 3.90 18.12
N PHE A 57 2.05 3.77 16.80
CA PHE A 57 2.00 4.88 15.86
C PHE A 57 0.66 4.85 15.16
N THR A 58 -0.11 5.93 15.24
CA THR A 58 -1.43 6.03 14.62
C THR A 58 -1.43 7.12 13.56
N ASP A 59 -2.12 6.88 12.46
CA ASP A 59 -2.44 7.91 11.47
C ASP A 59 -3.91 7.78 11.06
N ALA A 60 -4.51 8.90 10.68
CA ALA A 60 -5.90 8.93 10.25
C ALA A 60 -6.09 9.92 9.11
N SER A 61 -6.89 9.50 8.15
CA SER A 61 -7.39 10.32 7.05
C SER A 61 -8.91 10.41 7.11
N ASN A 62 -9.49 11.26 6.27
CA ASN A 62 -10.94 11.35 6.12
C ASN A 62 -11.62 10.03 5.68
N TYR A 63 -10.83 9.04 5.21
CA TYR A 63 -11.34 7.80 4.64
C TYR A 63 -10.97 6.55 5.44
N GLY A 64 -10.06 6.66 6.42
CA GLY A 64 -9.60 5.49 7.16
C GLY A 64 -8.61 5.82 8.27
N ILE A 65 -8.47 4.88 9.19
CA ILE A 65 -7.57 4.94 10.34
C ILE A 65 -6.57 3.78 10.20
N GLY A 66 -5.29 4.06 10.47
CA GLY A 66 -4.22 3.08 10.49
C GLY A 66 -3.44 3.15 11.80
N ALA A 67 -2.88 2.01 12.22
CA ALA A 67 -1.96 1.95 13.36
C ALA A 67 -0.84 0.93 13.11
N VAL A 68 0.34 1.21 13.65
CA VAL A 68 1.51 0.33 13.67
C VAL A 68 1.89 0.07 15.13
N LEU A 69 1.94 -1.21 15.51
CA LEU A 69 2.44 -1.66 16.80
C LEU A 69 3.92 -2.04 16.67
N SER A 70 4.78 -1.52 17.54
CA SER A 70 6.24 -1.70 17.47
C SER A 70 6.86 -1.89 18.85
N GLN A 71 8.05 -2.48 18.91
CA GLN A 71 8.85 -2.62 20.13
C GLN A 71 10.32 -2.37 19.80
N ILE A 72 11.07 -1.77 20.73
CA ILE A 72 12.52 -1.61 20.61
C ILE A 72 13.17 -2.98 20.84
N LYS A 73 13.90 -3.49 19.85
CA LYS A 73 14.71 -4.70 19.98
C LYS A 73 16.16 -4.30 20.16
N ASP A 74 16.75 -4.79 21.25
CA ASP A 74 18.20 -4.73 21.45
C ASP A 74 18.82 -5.80 20.53
N GLY A 75 19.82 -5.40 19.75
CA GLY A 75 20.52 -6.26 18.80
C GLY A 75 21.51 -7.20 19.46
#